data_AF-A0A2G8SA27-F1
#
_entry.id   AF-A0A2G8SA27-F1
#
_cell.length_a   1.000
_cell.length_b   1.000
_cell.length_c   1.000
_cell.angle_alpha   90.00
_cell.angle_beta   90.00
_cell.angle_gamma   90.00
#
_symmetry.space_group_name_H-M   'P 1'
#
loop_
_entity.id
_entity.type
_entity.pdbx_description
1 polymer ?
#
loop_
_entity_poly.entity_id
_entity_poly.type
_entity_poly.pdbx_seq_one_letter_code
_entity_poly.pdbx_strand_id
1 'polypeptide(L)'
;MASVADAIKHWASAHVWSLQTIAEEIPTPTTQTTRAANTFELAKCGIARRAEGDFMDDARPALEAVCRNFTAVMRTRLPEDSEERQAFAGFIPAVFHFQPTGMVSYHKYPIYRLRAHGSGPSYEHPCTEDERALFNDVLLVCAKYMNRGLVLRAPGGDYNQPLPEVGIYVRVKKSWAWIRWLDWEWDAPGRSGDGATPKSVAGTLRRYYTFLARRNFDGNLFDASKHMCIRSSGEEAAALGYLSTASLAQALSLWVNFHRWSLRTILEASSHTGGGVDYQLENQRVVVFVLLPRHLETGKPSTSADAFVLEQGGIVFKDERSFLAAQWPRLEWTCKIMANAMWMTLSATERHAFAGFMPVAFHFKATRLVAFHQYPLYRLTAHECGPSYDHPRITEDEKVFSDVASICGLLINRGVVVRAPRDDEPVLEAEVLVRSRKHWKWSPADSKWDTQDVAFDAPDPSCYHSGLPPTELYRRYHKSLTQRNFE
;
A
#
# COMPACT_ATOMS: atom_id res chain seq x y z
N MET A 1 25.61 -8.40 -5.54
CA MET A 1 24.43 -8.73 -4.72
C MET A 1 23.23 -7.81 -4.97
N ALA A 2 23.27 -6.49 -4.71
CA ALA A 2 22.09 -5.60 -4.82
C ALA A 2 21.27 -5.77 -6.12
N SER A 3 21.90 -5.67 -7.30
CA SER A 3 21.21 -5.83 -8.60
C SER A 3 20.61 -7.23 -8.85
N VAL A 4 20.95 -8.24 -8.04
CA VAL A 4 20.33 -9.57 -8.06
C VAL A 4 19.08 -9.57 -7.18
N ALA A 5 19.14 -8.98 -5.97
CA ALA A 5 17.99 -8.85 -5.08
C ALA A 5 16.85 -8.01 -5.70
N ASP A 6 17.19 -6.93 -6.42
CA ASP A 6 16.20 -6.15 -7.18
C ASP A 6 15.58 -6.95 -8.31
N ALA A 7 16.38 -7.74 -9.06
CA ALA A 7 15.88 -8.59 -10.13
C ALA A 7 14.97 -9.72 -9.59
N ILE A 8 15.34 -10.35 -8.46
CA ILE A 8 14.53 -11.31 -7.72
C ILE A 8 13.18 -10.70 -7.32
N LYS A 9 13.19 -9.50 -6.73
CA LYS A 9 11.98 -8.80 -6.29
C LYS A 9 11.05 -8.49 -7.46
N HIS A 10 11.60 -7.94 -8.55
CA HIS A 10 10.83 -7.64 -9.75
C HIS A 10 10.30 -8.89 -10.45
N TRP A 11 11.06 -10.00 -10.47
CA TRP A 11 10.62 -11.28 -11.04
C TRP A 11 9.48 -11.91 -10.21
N ALA A 12 9.56 -11.88 -8.88
CA ALA A 12 8.49 -12.39 -8.02
C ALA A 12 7.21 -11.53 -8.07
N SER A 13 7.34 -10.21 -8.20
CA SER A 13 6.21 -9.29 -8.40
C SER A 13 5.68 -9.25 -9.85
N ALA A 14 6.44 -9.75 -10.82
CA ALA A 14 5.98 -9.87 -12.21
C ALA A 14 4.96 -11.01 -12.38
N HIS A 15 5.25 -12.16 -11.76
CA HIS A 15 4.56 -13.43 -12.04
C HIS A 15 3.42 -13.76 -11.07
N VAL A 16 2.89 -12.76 -10.36
CA VAL A 16 1.76 -12.86 -9.40
C VAL A 16 0.56 -13.63 -9.98
N TRP A 17 0.32 -13.52 -11.29
CA TRP A 17 -0.80 -14.18 -11.99
C TRP A 17 -0.47 -15.61 -12.46
N SER A 18 0.81 -16.00 -12.50
CA SER A 18 1.30 -17.21 -13.20
C SER A 18 1.67 -18.39 -12.28
N LEU A 19 1.46 -18.26 -10.96
CA LEU A 19 2.13 -19.09 -9.94
C LEU A 19 1.20 -19.92 -9.02
N GLN A 20 -0.07 -20.11 -9.36
CA GLN A 20 -0.99 -20.86 -8.48
C GLN A 20 -0.88 -22.40 -8.56
N THR A 21 -0.07 -22.96 -9.45
CA THR A 21 0.32 -24.40 -9.56
C THR A 21 1.40 -24.53 -10.66
N ILE A 22 2.35 -25.50 -10.64
CA ILE A 22 3.31 -25.85 -11.74
C ILE A 22 3.88 -27.29 -11.59
N ALA A 23 4.25 -27.87 -12.75
CA ALA A 23 5.35 -28.81 -13.10
C ALA A 23 5.65 -28.57 -14.62
N GLU A 24 6.73 -28.94 -15.33
CA GLU A 24 8.07 -29.51 -15.03
C GLU A 24 9.07 -29.14 -16.19
N GLU A 25 10.22 -29.83 -16.37
CA GLU A 25 11.40 -29.40 -17.18
C GLU A 25 11.39 -29.72 -18.71
N ILE A 26 11.89 -28.78 -19.55
CA ILE A 26 12.38 -28.94 -20.96
C ILE A 26 13.47 -27.87 -21.27
N PRO A 27 14.59 -28.16 -21.98
CA PRO A 27 15.78 -27.28 -22.06
C PRO A 27 15.79 -26.13 -23.10
N THR A 28 16.85 -25.31 -23.07
CA THR A 28 16.99 -23.96 -23.67
C THR A 28 17.87 -23.84 -24.94
N PRO A 29 17.60 -22.85 -25.82
CA PRO A 29 18.48 -22.42 -26.92
C PRO A 29 19.17 -21.05 -26.69
N THR A 30 20.25 -20.77 -27.43
CA THR A 30 21.19 -19.66 -27.18
C THR A 30 21.10 -18.47 -28.15
N THR A 31 20.95 -17.25 -27.61
CA THR A 31 21.70 -16.01 -27.97
C THR A 31 21.21 -14.82 -27.12
N GLN A 32 22.08 -13.85 -26.83
CA GLN A 32 21.83 -12.87 -25.75
C GLN A 32 21.50 -11.43 -26.21
N THR A 33 20.34 -10.95 -25.78
CA THR A 33 20.21 -9.60 -25.18
C THR A 33 19.76 -9.80 -23.72
N THR A 34 20.33 -9.04 -22.78
CA THR A 34 20.12 -9.24 -21.33
C THR A 34 18.76 -8.73 -20.84
N ARG A 35 17.73 -9.58 -21.00
CA ARG A 35 16.36 -9.38 -20.50
C ARG A 35 16.22 -9.80 -19.03
N ALA A 36 15.32 -9.17 -18.26
CA ALA A 36 15.17 -9.46 -16.82
C ALA A 36 14.87 -10.95 -16.55
N ALA A 37 13.85 -11.46 -17.22
CA ALA A 37 13.37 -12.83 -17.04
C ALA A 37 14.13 -13.85 -17.91
N ASN A 38 15.26 -13.46 -18.51
CA ASN A 38 16.32 -14.37 -18.97
C ASN A 38 17.46 -14.48 -17.94
N THR A 39 17.38 -13.80 -16.79
CA THR A 39 18.38 -13.86 -15.70
C THR A 39 18.13 -15.03 -14.75
N PHE A 40 16.92 -15.60 -14.75
CA PHE A 40 16.52 -16.74 -13.93
C PHE A 40 15.65 -17.68 -14.76
N GLU A 41 15.90 -18.98 -14.65
CA GLU A 41 15.08 -20.04 -15.22
C GLU A 41 14.34 -20.75 -14.08
N LEU A 42 13.04 -21.03 -14.27
CA LEU A 42 12.23 -21.77 -13.30
C LEU A 42 12.52 -23.27 -13.45
N ALA A 43 13.59 -23.74 -12.79
CA ALA A 43 14.02 -25.13 -12.84
C ALA A 43 12.97 -26.09 -12.26
N LYS A 44 12.43 -25.79 -11.07
CA LYS A 44 11.32 -26.53 -10.45
C LYS A 44 10.34 -25.57 -9.79
N CYS A 45 9.05 -25.87 -9.91
CA CYS A 45 7.99 -25.30 -9.09
C CYS A 45 6.90 -26.36 -8.87
N GLY A 46 6.14 -26.24 -7.78
CA GLY A 46 5.17 -27.23 -7.35
C GLY A 46 4.78 -27.01 -5.89
N ILE A 47 3.81 -27.79 -5.40
CA ILE A 47 3.41 -27.75 -3.99
C ILE A 47 4.44 -28.54 -3.17
N ALA A 48 5.34 -27.84 -2.48
CA ALA A 48 6.39 -28.45 -1.67
C ALA A 48 5.80 -29.39 -0.61
N ARG A 49 6.05 -30.69 -0.75
CA ARG A 49 5.65 -31.71 0.23
C ARG A 49 6.56 -31.66 1.45
N ARG A 50 6.08 -32.19 2.57
CA ARG A 50 6.77 -32.16 3.88
C ARG A 50 8.16 -32.82 3.89
N ALA A 51 8.50 -33.61 2.87
CA ALA A 51 9.78 -34.31 2.72
C ALA A 51 10.71 -33.69 1.65
N GLU A 52 10.38 -32.53 1.07
CA GLU A 52 11.12 -31.96 -0.09
C GLU A 52 11.97 -30.72 0.24
N GLY A 53 12.30 -30.46 1.52
CA GLY A 53 13.30 -29.43 1.83
C GLY A 53 13.42 -29.04 3.31
N ASP A 54 14.51 -29.48 3.94
CA ASP A 54 14.91 -29.16 5.31
C ASP A 54 14.95 -27.64 5.57
N PHE A 55 15.36 -26.85 4.56
CA PHE A 55 15.44 -25.39 4.62
C PHE A 55 14.09 -24.70 4.91
N MET A 56 12.96 -25.40 4.75
CA MET A 56 11.63 -24.89 5.03
C MET A 56 11.13 -25.21 6.44
N ASP A 57 11.69 -26.19 7.15
CA ASP A 57 11.09 -26.67 8.41
C ASP A 57 11.17 -25.62 9.53
N ASP A 58 12.28 -24.87 9.63
CA ASP A 58 12.43 -23.73 10.56
C ASP A 58 11.48 -22.57 10.20
N ALA A 59 11.28 -22.31 8.91
CA ALA A 59 10.54 -21.14 8.42
C ALA A 59 9.01 -21.37 8.37
N ARG A 60 8.57 -22.62 8.13
CA ARG A 60 7.17 -22.96 7.88
C ARG A 60 6.22 -22.53 9.00
N PRO A 61 6.48 -22.75 10.31
CA PRO A 61 5.55 -22.36 11.36
C PRO A 61 5.27 -20.85 11.40
N ALA A 62 6.29 -20.03 11.14
CA ALA A 62 6.18 -18.58 11.07
C ALA A 62 5.42 -18.13 9.81
N LEU A 63 5.72 -18.71 8.65
CA LEU A 63 5.04 -18.40 7.38
C LEU A 63 3.55 -18.78 7.42
N GLU A 64 3.22 -19.94 8.00
CA GLU A 64 1.84 -20.34 8.24
C GLU A 64 1.14 -19.41 9.23
N ALA A 65 1.79 -19.01 10.34
CA ALA A 65 1.20 -18.08 11.30
C ALA A 65 0.90 -16.71 10.66
N VAL A 66 1.79 -16.21 9.81
CA VAL A 66 1.56 -15.02 8.99
C VAL A 66 0.37 -15.22 8.04
N CYS A 67 0.30 -16.34 7.32
CA CYS A 67 -0.79 -16.59 6.38
C CYS A 67 -2.14 -16.82 7.07
N ARG A 68 -2.17 -17.46 8.25
CA ARG A 68 -3.35 -17.57 9.12
C ARG A 68 -3.83 -16.19 9.58
N ASN A 69 -2.92 -15.33 10.06
CA ASN A 69 -3.25 -13.97 10.47
C ASN A 69 -3.81 -13.12 9.30
N PHE A 70 -3.13 -13.12 8.16
CA PHE A 70 -3.64 -12.43 6.96
C PHE A 70 -4.97 -13.00 6.46
N THR A 71 -5.22 -14.31 6.63
CA THR A 71 -6.52 -14.93 6.31
C THR A 71 -7.63 -14.44 7.25
N ALA A 72 -7.38 -14.37 8.55
CA ALA A 72 -8.34 -13.84 9.51
C ALA A 72 -8.66 -12.36 9.24
N VAL A 73 -7.61 -11.53 9.12
CA VAL A 73 -7.73 -10.08 8.82
C VAL A 73 -8.41 -9.80 7.48
N MET A 74 -8.31 -10.71 6.50
CA MET A 74 -9.00 -10.56 5.22
C MET A 74 -10.46 -11.03 5.29
N ARG A 75 -10.76 -12.12 6.00
CA ARG A 75 -12.14 -12.59 6.20
C ARG A 75 -13.01 -11.59 6.96
N THR A 76 -12.45 -10.86 7.94
CA THR A 76 -13.18 -9.79 8.66
C THR A 76 -13.37 -8.51 7.85
N ARG A 77 -12.69 -8.35 6.70
CA ARG A 77 -12.87 -7.21 5.78
C ARG A 77 -13.86 -7.48 4.66
N LEU A 78 -14.19 -8.75 4.40
CA LEU A 78 -15.21 -9.11 3.43
C LEU A 78 -16.58 -9.16 4.14
N PRO A 79 -17.66 -8.63 3.53
CA PRO A 79 -18.99 -8.70 4.12
C PRO A 79 -19.41 -10.15 4.37
N GLU A 80 -20.14 -10.40 5.47
CA GLU A 80 -20.54 -11.73 5.95
C GLU A 80 -21.21 -12.55 4.82
N ASP A 81 -22.21 -11.95 4.16
CA ASP A 81 -23.00 -12.56 3.08
C ASP A 81 -22.37 -12.43 1.68
N SER A 82 -21.16 -11.87 1.57
CA SER A 82 -20.54 -11.69 0.25
C SER A 82 -20.10 -13.01 -0.37
N GLU A 83 -20.41 -13.17 -1.66
CA GLU A 83 -19.87 -14.28 -2.47
C GLU A 83 -18.34 -14.29 -2.49
N GLU A 84 -17.69 -13.13 -2.31
CA GLU A 84 -16.23 -13.06 -2.17
C GLU A 84 -15.76 -13.70 -0.86
N ARG A 85 -16.40 -13.44 0.29
CA ARG A 85 -16.05 -14.09 1.57
C ARG A 85 -16.24 -15.60 1.52
N GLN A 86 -17.31 -16.06 0.87
CA GLN A 86 -17.56 -17.49 0.65
C GLN A 86 -16.52 -18.10 -0.30
N ALA A 87 -16.07 -17.36 -1.31
CA ALA A 87 -15.00 -17.78 -2.20
C ALA A 87 -13.60 -17.70 -1.55
N PHE A 88 -13.31 -16.77 -0.64
CA PHE A 88 -11.96 -16.54 -0.13
C PHE A 88 -11.51 -17.67 0.81
N ALA A 89 -10.64 -18.56 0.30
CA ALA A 89 -10.13 -19.70 1.05
C ALA A 89 -9.12 -19.25 2.12
N GLY A 90 -8.19 -18.36 1.77
CA GLY A 90 -7.14 -17.85 2.66
C GLY A 90 -5.91 -17.40 1.88
N PHE A 91 -4.80 -17.16 2.57
CA PHE A 91 -3.48 -16.95 1.96
C PHE A 91 -2.66 -18.23 1.96
N ILE A 92 -1.96 -18.50 0.86
CA ILE A 92 -0.88 -19.49 0.79
C ILE A 92 0.49 -18.77 0.85
N PRO A 93 1.50 -19.30 1.58
CA PRO A 93 2.87 -18.86 1.43
C PRO A 93 3.45 -19.42 0.13
N ALA A 94 4.12 -18.57 -0.64
CA ALA A 94 4.93 -18.96 -1.79
C ALA A 94 6.41 -18.69 -1.51
N VAL A 95 7.27 -19.57 -2.01
CA VAL A 95 8.69 -19.62 -1.66
C VAL A 95 9.51 -19.70 -2.94
N PHE A 96 10.35 -18.71 -3.19
CA PHE A 96 11.26 -18.69 -4.32
C PHE A 96 12.68 -18.96 -3.81
N HIS A 97 13.21 -20.14 -4.09
CA HIS A 97 14.58 -20.53 -3.74
C HIS A 97 15.49 -20.38 -4.97
N PHE A 98 16.55 -19.59 -4.84
CA PHE A 98 17.50 -19.30 -5.89
C PHE A 98 18.73 -20.20 -5.72
N GLN A 99 18.66 -21.39 -6.34
CA GLN A 99 19.66 -22.47 -6.19
C GLN A 99 21.14 -22.01 -6.22
N PRO A 100 21.60 -21.11 -7.12
CA PRO A 100 23.01 -20.73 -7.20
C PRO A 100 23.49 -19.82 -6.05
N THR A 101 22.58 -19.30 -5.22
CA THR A 101 22.91 -18.34 -4.14
C THR A 101 22.38 -18.75 -2.77
N GLY A 102 21.56 -19.81 -2.68
CA GLY A 102 20.85 -20.19 -1.46
C GLY A 102 19.84 -19.13 -0.96
N MET A 103 19.58 -18.07 -1.73
CA MET A 103 18.65 -17.02 -1.33
C MET A 103 17.21 -17.56 -1.37
N VAL A 104 16.40 -17.20 -0.38
CA VAL A 104 14.98 -17.51 -0.33
C VAL A 104 14.17 -16.23 -0.24
N SER A 105 13.13 -16.10 -1.07
CA SER A 105 12.17 -15.00 -1.03
C SER A 105 10.77 -15.51 -0.71
N TYR A 106 10.14 -14.92 0.31
CA TYR A 106 8.84 -15.34 0.82
C TYR A 106 7.74 -14.36 0.43
N HIS A 107 6.70 -14.88 -0.23
CA HIS A 107 5.54 -14.12 -0.69
C HIS A 107 4.26 -14.77 -0.17
N LYS A 108 3.13 -14.07 -0.27
CA LYS A 108 1.82 -14.61 0.09
C LYS A 108 0.81 -14.25 -1.00
N TYR A 109 0.03 -15.24 -1.42
CA TYR A 109 -1.00 -15.04 -2.44
C TYR A 109 -2.37 -15.44 -1.89
N PRO A 110 -3.42 -14.65 -2.11
CA PRO A 110 -4.78 -15.07 -1.77
C PRO A 110 -5.21 -16.21 -2.70
N ILE A 111 -5.77 -17.27 -2.11
CA ILE A 111 -6.46 -18.35 -2.81
C ILE A 111 -7.96 -18.14 -2.64
N TYR A 112 -8.67 -18.31 -3.74
CA TYR A 112 -10.12 -18.39 -3.78
C TYR A 112 -10.55 -19.80 -4.20
N ARG A 113 -11.67 -20.26 -3.66
CA ARG A 113 -12.43 -21.44 -4.09
C ARG A 113 -13.02 -21.19 -5.49
N LEU A 114 -13.70 -22.20 -6.03
CA LEU A 114 -14.41 -22.14 -7.30
C LEU A 114 -15.90 -22.00 -6.97
N ARG A 115 -16.62 -21.04 -7.55
CA ARG A 115 -18.04 -20.82 -7.18
C ARG A 115 -18.96 -22.02 -7.48
N ALA A 116 -18.55 -22.88 -8.43
CA ALA A 116 -19.22 -24.16 -8.67
C ALA A 116 -19.16 -25.13 -7.47
N HIS A 117 -18.31 -24.87 -6.47
CA HIS A 117 -18.17 -25.65 -5.24
C HIS A 117 -18.98 -25.01 -4.07
N GLY A 118 -19.84 -24.03 -4.37
CA GLY A 118 -20.70 -23.35 -3.41
C GLY A 118 -19.96 -22.61 -2.28
N SER A 119 -20.64 -22.47 -1.14
CA SER A 119 -20.08 -21.96 0.12
C SER A 119 -19.29 -23.03 0.91
N GLY A 120 -19.43 -24.30 0.51
CA GLY A 120 -18.88 -25.46 1.20
C GLY A 120 -17.35 -25.55 1.19
N PRO A 121 -16.78 -26.43 2.03
CA PRO A 121 -15.39 -26.84 1.92
C PRO A 121 -15.07 -27.40 0.53
N SER A 122 -13.99 -26.92 -0.09
CA SER A 122 -13.63 -27.27 -1.47
C SER A 122 -13.17 -28.73 -1.66
N TYR A 123 -13.16 -29.55 -0.60
CA TYR A 123 -12.94 -31.01 -0.67
C TYR A 123 -14.23 -31.80 -0.90
N GLU A 124 -15.41 -31.23 -0.64
CA GLU A 124 -16.72 -31.85 -0.88
C GLU A 124 -17.08 -31.87 -2.38
N HIS A 125 -16.41 -31.00 -3.15
CA HIS A 125 -16.48 -30.91 -4.60
C HIS A 125 -15.10 -31.28 -5.18
N PRO A 126 -14.81 -32.58 -5.38
CA PRO A 126 -13.52 -33.03 -5.88
C PRO A 126 -13.29 -32.55 -7.32
N CYS A 127 -12.18 -31.84 -7.53
CA CYS A 127 -11.71 -31.38 -8.83
C CYS A 127 -11.65 -32.55 -9.83
N THR A 128 -12.46 -32.46 -10.88
CA THR A 128 -12.59 -33.47 -11.95
C THR A 128 -11.28 -33.65 -12.70
N GLU A 129 -11.14 -34.76 -13.43
CA GLU A 129 -9.93 -35.00 -14.23
C GLU A 129 -9.75 -33.96 -15.33
N ASP A 130 -10.85 -33.47 -15.92
CA ASP A 130 -10.87 -32.40 -16.92
C ASP A 130 -10.43 -31.04 -16.35
N GLU A 131 -10.89 -30.68 -15.15
CA GLU A 131 -10.46 -29.45 -14.45
C GLU A 131 -9.00 -29.55 -14.02
N ARG A 132 -8.56 -30.72 -13.53
CA ARG A 132 -7.17 -30.99 -13.14
C ARG A 132 -6.24 -30.95 -14.35
N ALA A 133 -6.66 -31.49 -15.49
CA ALA A 133 -5.95 -31.40 -16.75
C ALA A 133 -5.92 -29.96 -17.29
N LEU A 134 -7.03 -29.22 -17.22
CA LEU A 134 -7.09 -27.81 -17.59
C LEU A 134 -6.17 -26.95 -16.73
N PHE A 135 -6.12 -27.18 -15.41
CA PHE A 135 -5.12 -26.54 -14.56
C PHE A 135 -3.73 -26.90 -15.05
N ASN A 136 -3.37 -28.19 -15.11
CA ASN A 136 -2.06 -28.68 -15.58
C ASN A 136 -1.61 -28.04 -16.92
N ASP A 137 -2.51 -27.94 -17.90
CA ASP A 137 -2.27 -27.26 -19.19
C ASP A 137 -1.89 -25.78 -19.00
N VAL A 138 -2.61 -25.04 -18.13
CA VAL A 138 -2.32 -23.62 -17.80
C VAL A 138 -0.97 -23.46 -17.10
N LEU A 139 -0.56 -24.43 -16.28
CA LEU A 139 0.70 -24.33 -15.54
C LEU A 139 1.91 -24.45 -16.47
N LEU A 140 1.85 -25.43 -17.38
CA LEU A 140 2.85 -25.64 -18.41
C LEU A 140 2.96 -24.43 -19.33
N VAL A 141 1.81 -23.79 -19.65
CA VAL A 141 1.78 -22.49 -20.34
C VAL A 141 2.48 -21.41 -19.53
N CYS A 142 2.12 -21.22 -18.25
CA CYS A 142 2.73 -20.23 -17.38
C CYS A 142 4.25 -20.42 -17.24
N ALA A 143 4.73 -21.63 -16.94
CA ALA A 143 6.16 -21.96 -16.85
C ALA A 143 6.90 -21.70 -18.18
N LYS A 144 6.36 -22.20 -19.29
CA LYS A 144 6.95 -22.04 -20.64
C LYS A 144 7.04 -20.57 -21.07
N TYR A 145 6.14 -19.71 -20.57
CA TYR A 145 6.17 -18.27 -20.83
C TYR A 145 7.16 -17.56 -19.88
N MET A 146 7.17 -17.88 -18.59
CA MET A 146 8.15 -17.35 -17.62
C MET A 146 9.60 -17.65 -18.03
N ASN A 147 9.90 -18.90 -18.44
CA ASN A 147 11.24 -19.30 -18.90
C ASN A 147 11.63 -18.71 -20.27
N ARG A 148 10.65 -18.22 -21.05
CA ARG A 148 10.89 -17.42 -22.26
C ARG A 148 11.06 -15.93 -21.98
N GLY A 149 11.08 -15.54 -20.70
CA GLY A 149 11.20 -14.16 -20.24
C GLY A 149 9.91 -13.33 -20.37
N LEU A 150 8.76 -13.98 -20.54
CA LEU A 150 7.46 -13.33 -20.78
C LEU A 150 6.64 -13.22 -19.48
N VAL A 151 5.91 -12.12 -19.36
CA VAL A 151 5.03 -11.85 -18.22
C VAL A 151 3.59 -11.79 -18.68
N LEU A 152 2.74 -12.60 -18.03
CA LEU A 152 1.29 -12.56 -18.15
C LEU A 152 0.71 -11.62 -17.09
N ARG A 153 -0.11 -10.65 -17.50
CA ARG A 153 -0.90 -9.79 -16.61
C ARG A 153 -2.40 -9.99 -16.86
N ALA A 154 -3.23 -9.81 -15.84
CA ALA A 154 -4.66 -9.62 -16.05
C ALA A 154 -4.90 -8.44 -17.02
N PRO A 155 -5.95 -8.49 -17.88
CA PRO A 155 -6.30 -7.38 -18.76
C PRO A 155 -6.58 -6.11 -17.95
N GLY A 156 -6.12 -4.96 -18.44
CA GLY A 156 -6.10 -3.68 -17.73
C GLY A 156 -7.46 -3.00 -17.54
N GLY A 157 -8.42 -3.68 -16.91
CA GLY A 157 -9.77 -3.17 -16.59
C GLY A 157 -10.87 -3.63 -17.53
N ASP A 158 -10.55 -4.26 -18.66
CA ASP A 158 -11.54 -4.92 -19.52
C ASP A 158 -11.71 -6.40 -19.11
N TYR A 159 -12.67 -6.64 -18.23
CA TYR A 159 -13.05 -7.99 -17.78
C TYR A 159 -13.70 -8.85 -18.88
N ASN A 160 -14.02 -8.28 -20.05
CA ASN A 160 -14.54 -9.04 -21.20
C ASN A 160 -13.42 -9.66 -22.04
N GLN A 161 -12.15 -9.31 -21.81
CA GLN A 161 -11.00 -9.89 -22.51
C GLN A 161 -10.54 -11.19 -21.80
N PRO A 162 -10.82 -12.40 -22.35
CA PRO A 162 -10.62 -13.66 -21.64
C PRO A 162 -9.17 -14.17 -21.70
N LEU A 163 -8.22 -13.29 -21.98
CA LEU A 163 -6.81 -13.61 -22.23
C LEU A 163 -5.91 -12.56 -21.57
N PRO A 164 -4.82 -12.99 -20.92
CA PRO A 164 -3.91 -12.05 -20.26
C PRO A 164 -3.14 -11.19 -21.26
N GLU A 165 -2.75 -10.00 -20.81
CA GLU A 165 -1.78 -9.16 -21.53
C GLU A 165 -0.39 -9.77 -21.41
N VAL A 166 0.25 -9.99 -22.55
CA VAL A 166 1.66 -10.41 -22.60
C VAL A 166 2.56 -9.18 -22.67
N GLY A 167 3.64 -9.21 -21.91
CA GLY A 167 4.70 -8.21 -22.00
C GLY A 167 6.03 -8.76 -21.48
N ILE A 168 7.03 -7.89 -21.46
CA ILE A 168 8.38 -8.18 -20.96
C ILE A 168 8.84 -7.09 -20.01
N TYR A 169 9.64 -7.45 -19.00
CA TYR A 169 10.40 -6.45 -18.24
C TYR A 169 11.74 -6.16 -18.95
N VAL A 170 11.88 -4.92 -19.41
CA VAL A 170 13.15 -4.39 -19.96
C VAL A 170 13.78 -3.43 -18.97
N ARG A 171 15.12 -3.35 -18.98
CA ARG A 171 15.86 -2.44 -18.11
C ARG A 171 15.91 -1.05 -18.76
N VAL A 172 15.14 -0.11 -18.24
CA VAL A 172 15.16 1.29 -18.70
C VAL A 172 16.05 2.08 -17.75
N LYS A 173 17.28 2.38 -18.19
CA LYS A 173 18.34 2.95 -17.35
C LYS A 173 18.64 2.03 -16.14
N LYS A 174 18.21 2.43 -14.94
CA LYS A 174 18.48 1.72 -13.68
C LYS A 174 17.27 0.91 -13.14
N SER A 175 16.07 1.07 -13.71
CA SER A 175 14.84 0.42 -13.26
C SER A 175 14.27 -0.58 -14.27
N TRP A 176 13.39 -1.46 -13.81
CA TRP A 176 12.67 -2.42 -14.65
C TRP A 176 11.29 -1.85 -15.05
N ALA A 177 11.07 -1.66 -16.35
CA ALA A 177 9.78 -1.27 -16.90
C ALA A 177 9.13 -2.47 -17.58
N TRP A 178 7.85 -2.73 -17.28
CA TRP A 178 7.04 -3.66 -18.06
C TRP A 178 6.59 -2.95 -19.34
N ILE A 179 6.79 -3.59 -20.48
CA ILE A 179 6.29 -3.15 -21.79
C ILE A 179 5.36 -4.23 -22.32
N ARG A 180 4.12 -3.84 -22.64
CA ARG A 180 3.14 -4.69 -23.33
C ARG A 180 3.69 -5.06 -24.70
N TRP A 181 3.65 -6.34 -25.06
CA TRP A 181 3.96 -6.79 -26.41
C TRP A 181 2.71 -6.57 -27.26
N LEU A 182 2.72 -5.55 -28.11
CA LEU A 182 1.56 -5.18 -28.92
C LEU A 182 1.26 -6.23 -30.00
N ASP A 183 2.31 -6.75 -30.65
CA ASP A 183 2.26 -7.81 -31.68
C ASP A 183 2.11 -9.24 -31.07
N TRP A 184 1.42 -9.33 -29.92
CA TRP A 184 1.09 -10.59 -29.28
C TRP A 184 -0.28 -11.11 -29.71
N GLU A 185 -0.29 -11.79 -30.84
CA GLU A 185 -1.44 -12.56 -31.31
C GLU A 185 -1.47 -13.94 -30.63
N TRP A 186 -2.51 -14.17 -29.83
CA TRP A 186 -2.73 -15.43 -29.11
C TRP A 186 -3.09 -16.61 -30.03
N ASP A 187 -3.68 -16.33 -31.19
CA ASP A 187 -4.17 -17.33 -32.17
C ASP A 187 -3.29 -17.41 -33.44
N ALA A 188 -2.13 -16.74 -33.47
CA ALA A 188 -1.27 -16.69 -34.66
C ALA A 188 -0.75 -18.08 -35.09
N PRO A 189 -1.08 -18.56 -36.30
CA PRO A 189 -0.58 -19.84 -36.78
C PRO A 189 0.95 -19.81 -36.97
N GLY A 190 1.63 -20.89 -36.56
CA GLY A 190 3.06 -21.08 -36.78
C GLY A 190 4.01 -20.64 -35.66
N ARG A 191 3.57 -19.96 -34.60
CA ARG A 191 4.43 -19.67 -33.42
C ARG A 191 4.64 -20.87 -32.49
N SER A 192 3.87 -21.94 -32.64
CA SER A 192 4.04 -23.23 -31.94
C SER A 192 4.85 -24.22 -32.80
N GLY A 193 6.18 -24.20 -32.68
CA GLY A 193 7.08 -25.13 -33.37
C GLY A 193 7.04 -26.58 -32.86
N ASP A 194 6.09 -26.92 -31.97
CA ASP A 194 5.91 -28.24 -31.39
C ASP A 194 4.84 -28.99 -32.20
N GLY A 195 5.25 -29.94 -33.05
CA GLY A 195 4.42 -30.53 -34.12
C GLY A 195 3.28 -31.47 -33.71
N ALA A 196 2.99 -31.63 -32.42
CA ALA A 196 1.82 -32.37 -31.93
C ALA A 196 0.69 -31.36 -31.66
N THR A 197 -0.44 -31.45 -32.36
CA THR A 197 -1.54 -30.47 -32.33
C THR A 197 -2.01 -30.15 -30.89
N PRO A 198 -1.62 -29.00 -30.30
CA PRO A 198 -2.00 -28.67 -28.95
C PRO A 198 -3.43 -28.11 -28.94
N LYS A 199 -4.12 -28.21 -27.81
CA LYS A 199 -5.17 -27.21 -27.50
C LYS A 199 -4.48 -25.85 -27.60
N SER A 200 -4.97 -24.94 -28.46
CA SER A 200 -4.27 -23.67 -28.66
C SER A 200 -4.10 -22.96 -27.32
N VAL A 201 -2.96 -22.31 -27.09
CA VAL A 201 -2.69 -21.68 -25.77
C VAL A 201 -3.79 -20.67 -25.43
N ALA A 202 -4.29 -19.97 -26.45
CA ALA A 202 -5.48 -19.14 -26.36
C ALA A 202 -6.73 -19.92 -25.92
N GLY A 203 -7.01 -21.09 -26.50
CA GLY A 203 -8.12 -21.96 -26.10
C GLY A 203 -8.00 -22.49 -24.67
N THR A 204 -6.81 -22.89 -24.22
CA THR A 204 -6.54 -23.29 -22.84
C THR A 204 -6.77 -22.15 -21.87
N LEU A 205 -6.17 -20.98 -22.13
CA LEU A 205 -6.35 -19.79 -21.29
C LEU A 205 -7.79 -19.27 -21.31
N ARG A 206 -8.50 -19.33 -22.45
CA ARG A 206 -9.93 -19.03 -22.54
C ARG A 206 -10.77 -20.00 -21.71
N ARG A 207 -10.56 -21.32 -21.80
CA ARG A 207 -11.29 -22.32 -20.97
C ARG A 207 -11.07 -22.04 -19.48
N TYR A 208 -9.83 -21.78 -19.09
CA TYR A 208 -9.48 -21.38 -17.72
C TYR A 208 -10.13 -20.05 -17.33
N TYR A 209 -10.14 -19.04 -18.20
CA TYR A 209 -10.79 -17.77 -17.92
C TYR A 209 -12.32 -17.90 -17.84
N THR A 210 -12.98 -18.69 -18.68
CA THR A 210 -14.42 -18.98 -18.54
C THR A 210 -14.72 -19.68 -17.21
N PHE A 211 -13.81 -20.54 -16.76
CA PHE A 211 -13.90 -21.20 -15.45
C PHE A 211 -13.66 -20.22 -14.28
N LEU A 212 -12.76 -19.24 -14.46
CA LEU A 212 -12.51 -18.16 -13.50
C LEU A 212 -13.57 -17.05 -13.48
N ALA A 213 -14.16 -16.70 -14.63
CA ALA A 213 -15.15 -15.62 -14.79
C ALA A 213 -16.53 -16.00 -14.23
N ARG A 214 -16.72 -17.27 -13.85
CA ARG A 214 -17.76 -17.69 -12.90
C ARG A 214 -17.47 -17.23 -11.46
N ARG A 215 -16.38 -16.49 -11.21
CA ARG A 215 -16.18 -15.60 -10.06
C ARG A 215 -16.37 -14.16 -10.54
N ASN A 216 -17.15 -13.35 -9.83
CA ASN A 216 -16.98 -11.90 -9.92
C ASN A 216 -15.61 -11.57 -9.31
N PHE A 217 -14.61 -11.35 -10.17
CA PHE A 217 -13.22 -11.15 -9.75
C PHE A 217 -12.91 -9.66 -9.70
N ASP A 218 -13.52 -8.97 -8.73
CA ASP A 218 -13.25 -7.56 -8.44
C ASP A 218 -11.75 -7.37 -8.16
N GLY A 219 -11.03 -6.68 -9.05
CA GLY A 219 -9.57 -6.60 -9.04
C GLY A 219 -8.96 -5.78 -7.88
N ASN A 220 -9.76 -5.40 -6.89
CA ASN A 220 -9.51 -4.32 -5.94
C ASN A 220 -8.45 -4.65 -4.87
N LEU A 221 -7.94 -5.88 -4.80
CA LEU A 221 -7.12 -6.34 -3.68
C LEU A 221 -5.60 -6.14 -3.81
N PHE A 222 -5.08 -5.95 -5.03
CA PHE A 222 -3.64 -6.16 -5.29
C PHE A 222 -2.75 -4.90 -5.31
N ASP A 223 -3.30 -3.69 -5.44
CA ASP A 223 -2.50 -2.48 -5.73
C ASP A 223 -2.44 -1.46 -4.57
N ALA A 224 -2.88 -1.83 -3.35
CA ALA A 224 -2.87 -0.98 -2.15
C ALA A 224 -1.46 -0.72 -1.55
N SER A 225 -0.38 -1.02 -2.27
CA SER A 225 1.01 -0.88 -1.80
C SER A 225 1.64 0.45 -2.23
N LYS A 226 1.53 1.48 -1.36
CA LYS A 226 2.29 2.75 -1.33
C LYS A 226 3.09 3.08 -2.62
N HIS A 227 2.46 3.78 -3.54
CA HIS A 227 3.10 4.21 -4.80
C HIS A 227 3.94 5.47 -4.58
N MET A 228 5.24 5.38 -4.89
CA MET A 228 6.06 6.57 -5.17
C MET A 228 5.97 6.85 -6.68
N CYS A 229 5.39 7.99 -7.04
CA CYS A 229 5.00 8.31 -8.40
C CYS A 229 5.89 9.40 -8.98
N ILE A 230 7.11 9.02 -9.38
CA ILE A 230 7.93 9.68 -10.40
C ILE A 230 9.01 8.68 -10.86
N ARG A 231 9.55 8.83 -12.08
CA ARG A 231 10.64 7.99 -12.60
C ARG A 231 11.99 8.34 -11.95
N SER A 232 12.11 8.15 -10.63
CA SER A 232 13.32 8.54 -9.93
C SER A 232 14.54 7.75 -10.38
N SER A 233 15.60 8.46 -10.71
CA SER A 233 16.96 7.94 -10.75
C SER A 233 17.39 7.41 -9.38
N GLY A 234 18.42 6.54 -9.37
CA GLY A 234 19.10 6.19 -8.12
C GLY A 234 19.87 7.38 -7.53
N GLU A 235 20.26 8.33 -8.38
CA GLU A 235 20.91 9.58 -7.98
C GLU A 235 20.02 10.45 -7.07
N GLU A 236 18.71 10.53 -7.33
CA GLU A 236 17.78 11.27 -6.46
C GLU A 236 17.74 10.72 -5.04
N ALA A 237 17.64 9.39 -4.87
CA ALA A 237 17.66 8.79 -3.55
C ALA A 237 19.01 9.04 -2.83
N ALA A 238 20.13 8.96 -3.57
CA ALA A 238 21.45 9.25 -3.05
C ALA A 238 21.61 10.73 -2.63
N ALA A 239 21.01 11.67 -3.36
CA ALA A 239 20.97 13.10 -3.00
C ALA A 239 20.18 13.39 -1.72
N LEU A 240 19.31 12.47 -1.29
CA LEU A 240 18.61 12.50 0.00
C LEU A 240 19.36 11.72 1.11
N GLY A 241 20.54 11.17 0.83
CA GLY A 241 21.32 10.34 1.76
C GLY A 241 20.94 8.85 1.78
N TYR A 242 20.09 8.38 0.85
CA TYR A 242 19.60 6.99 0.83
C TYR A 242 20.23 6.18 -0.30
N LEU A 243 20.70 4.96 0.01
CA LEU A 243 21.37 4.06 -0.95
C LEU A 243 20.52 3.67 -2.17
N SER A 244 19.19 3.80 -2.08
CA SER A 244 18.25 3.48 -3.15
C SER A 244 16.87 4.11 -2.92
N THR A 245 16.10 4.24 -4.01
CA THR A 245 14.66 4.57 -4.00
C THR A 245 13.86 3.64 -3.06
N ALA A 246 14.25 2.36 -2.96
CA ALA A 246 13.60 1.39 -2.08
C ALA A 246 13.88 1.66 -0.59
N SER A 247 15.12 2.01 -0.22
CA SER A 247 15.46 2.40 1.16
C SER A 247 14.81 3.72 1.57
N LEU A 248 14.68 4.68 0.65
CA LEU A 248 13.95 5.93 0.89
C LEU A 248 12.45 5.65 1.12
N ALA A 249 11.82 4.83 0.28
CA ALA A 249 10.42 4.42 0.45
C ALA A 249 10.20 3.70 1.79
N GLN A 250 11.14 2.86 2.22
CA GLN A 250 11.08 2.19 3.52
C GLN A 250 11.23 3.18 4.69
N ALA A 251 12.16 4.14 4.59
CA ALA A 251 12.37 5.16 5.61
C ALA A 251 11.15 6.08 5.76
N LEU A 252 10.60 6.59 4.64
CA LEU A 252 9.35 7.35 4.64
C LEU A 252 8.20 6.50 5.18
N SER A 253 8.11 5.22 4.80
CA SER A 253 7.08 4.33 5.32
C SER A 253 7.18 4.10 6.83
N LEU A 254 8.37 4.18 7.44
CA LEU A 254 8.53 4.11 8.90
C LEU A 254 8.16 5.46 9.54
N TRP A 255 8.69 6.56 9.02
CA TRP A 255 8.44 7.93 9.51
C TRP A 255 6.95 8.30 9.49
N VAL A 256 6.24 8.05 8.38
CA VAL A 256 4.78 8.28 8.26
C VAL A 256 3.99 7.33 9.17
N ASN A 257 4.49 6.11 9.44
CA ASN A 257 3.82 5.19 10.36
C ASN A 257 4.01 5.62 11.83
N PHE A 258 5.15 6.23 12.18
CA PHE A 258 5.39 6.80 13.51
C PHE A 258 4.55 8.05 13.71
N HIS A 259 4.71 9.06 12.86
CA HIS A 259 3.97 10.32 12.91
C HIS A 259 2.52 10.20 12.40
N ARG A 260 1.95 8.99 12.35
CA ARG A 260 0.64 8.72 11.73
C ARG A 260 -0.48 9.53 12.38
N TRP A 261 -0.44 9.67 13.70
CA TRP A 261 -1.42 10.47 14.45
C TRP A 261 -1.23 11.96 14.14
N SER A 262 -0.03 12.52 14.31
CA SER A 262 0.25 13.95 14.07
C SER A 262 -0.08 14.38 12.64
N LEU A 263 0.26 13.54 11.64
CA LEU A 263 -0.07 13.78 10.23
C LEU A 263 -1.59 13.70 9.96
N ARG A 264 -2.32 12.84 10.67
CA ARG A 264 -3.79 12.79 10.62
C ARG A 264 -4.40 14.03 11.27
N THR A 265 -3.90 14.44 12.43
CA THR A 265 -4.35 15.64 13.16
C THR A 265 -4.17 16.91 12.34
N ILE A 266 -3.01 17.09 11.68
CA ILE A 266 -2.80 18.20 10.73
C ILE A 266 -3.83 18.13 9.59
N LEU A 267 -3.98 16.96 8.96
CA LEU A 267 -4.91 16.77 7.84
C LEU A 267 -6.36 17.07 8.21
N GLU A 268 -6.83 16.58 9.36
CA GLU A 268 -8.21 16.82 9.81
C GLU A 268 -8.41 18.28 10.20
N ALA A 269 -7.50 18.87 10.98
CA ALA A 269 -7.59 20.26 11.40
C ALA A 269 -7.58 21.22 10.19
N SER A 270 -6.64 21.06 9.26
CA SER A 270 -6.61 21.84 8.02
C SER A 270 -7.81 21.59 7.11
N SER A 271 -8.48 20.42 7.21
CA SER A 271 -9.69 20.15 6.43
C SER A 271 -10.95 20.77 7.04
N HIS A 272 -10.96 21.04 8.34
CA HIS A 272 -12.05 21.78 9.00
C HIS A 272 -11.93 23.30 8.83
N THR A 273 -10.71 23.84 8.65
CA THR A 273 -10.52 25.25 8.25
C THR A 273 -10.90 25.52 6.79
N GLY A 274 -11.34 26.74 6.49
CA GLY A 274 -11.47 27.24 5.11
C GLY A 274 -12.53 26.52 4.27
N GLY A 275 -13.76 26.43 4.79
CA GLY A 275 -14.93 25.84 4.13
C GLY A 275 -15.33 24.45 4.63
N GLY A 276 -14.52 23.81 5.49
CA GLY A 276 -14.86 22.52 6.09
C GLY A 276 -14.67 21.32 5.16
N VAL A 277 -14.78 20.12 5.74
CA VAL A 277 -14.35 18.84 5.14
C VAL A 277 -15.01 18.55 3.80
N ASP A 278 -16.32 18.73 3.68
CA ASP A 278 -17.06 18.43 2.45
C ASP A 278 -16.65 19.37 1.31
N TYR A 279 -16.47 20.66 1.59
CA TYR A 279 -15.94 21.62 0.62
C TYR A 279 -14.55 21.21 0.10
N GLN A 280 -13.63 20.75 0.98
CA GLN A 280 -12.30 20.30 0.52
C GLN A 280 -12.38 19.07 -0.42
N LEU A 281 -13.32 18.15 -0.17
CA LEU A 281 -13.52 16.95 -0.97
C LEU A 281 -14.22 17.24 -2.31
N GLU A 282 -15.30 18.01 -2.29
CA GLU A 282 -16.03 18.46 -3.50
C GLU A 282 -15.12 19.24 -4.46
N ASN A 283 -14.27 20.12 -3.91
CA ASN A 283 -13.36 20.97 -4.70
C ASN A 283 -12.05 20.27 -5.11
N GLN A 284 -11.99 18.93 -5.01
CA GLN A 284 -10.87 18.11 -5.52
C GLN A 284 -9.49 18.56 -5.01
N ARG A 285 -9.40 18.76 -3.70
CA ARG A 285 -8.17 19.18 -3.00
C ARG A 285 -7.37 18.01 -2.44
N VAL A 286 -6.15 18.30 -1.99
CA VAL A 286 -5.15 17.33 -1.53
C VAL A 286 -4.22 17.98 -0.51
N VAL A 287 -3.84 17.24 0.53
CA VAL A 287 -2.83 17.71 1.49
C VAL A 287 -1.43 17.44 0.92
N VAL A 288 -0.60 18.48 0.81
CA VAL A 288 0.80 18.36 0.40
C VAL A 288 1.70 18.64 1.58
N PHE A 289 2.50 17.64 1.96
CA PHE A 289 3.58 17.75 2.93
C PHE A 289 4.92 17.83 2.19
N VAL A 290 5.61 18.96 2.29
CA VAL A 290 6.93 19.19 1.70
C VAL A 290 8.00 18.71 2.68
N LEU A 291 8.80 17.73 2.26
CA LEU A 291 9.81 17.09 3.08
C LEU A 291 11.23 17.46 2.63
N LEU A 292 12.10 17.67 3.61
CA LEU A 292 13.55 17.71 3.48
C LEU A 292 14.18 16.51 4.20
N PRO A 293 15.29 15.95 3.71
CA PRO A 293 16.06 14.98 4.49
C PRO A 293 16.68 15.69 5.69
N ARG A 294 16.68 15.06 6.88
CA ARG A 294 17.47 15.60 7.99
C ARG A 294 18.95 15.25 7.77
N HIS A 295 19.81 16.27 7.71
CA HIS A 295 21.26 16.01 7.75
C HIS A 295 21.63 15.38 9.09
N LEU A 296 22.29 14.23 9.02
CA LEU A 296 22.76 13.50 10.19
C LEU A 296 23.99 14.19 10.77
N GLU A 297 23.81 14.95 11.85
CA GLU A 297 24.93 15.47 12.64
C GLU A 297 25.82 14.31 13.12
N THR A 298 27.11 14.36 12.75
CA THR A 298 28.07 13.27 13.03
C THR A 298 28.27 13.09 14.53
N GLY A 299 27.60 12.08 15.10
CA GLY A 299 27.67 11.71 16.51
C GLY A 299 26.30 11.60 17.19
N LYS A 300 25.25 12.22 16.64
CA LYS A 300 23.90 12.15 17.22
C LYS A 300 23.16 10.90 16.72
N PRO A 301 22.61 10.04 17.61
CA PRO A 301 21.91 8.83 17.19
C PRO A 301 20.53 9.18 16.61
N SER A 302 20.44 9.27 15.27
CA SER A 302 19.17 9.51 14.59
C SER A 302 18.15 8.39 14.82
N THR A 303 16.95 8.81 15.18
CA THR A 303 15.73 8.02 15.23
C THR A 303 15.07 8.06 13.85
N SER A 304 14.36 7.00 13.44
CA SER A 304 13.59 7.07 12.19
C SER A 304 12.33 7.95 12.31
N ALA A 305 12.12 8.61 13.45
CA ALA A 305 11.15 9.71 13.62
C ALA A 305 11.75 11.09 13.23
N ASP A 306 13.07 11.27 13.29
CA ASP A 306 13.74 12.53 12.88
C ASP A 306 14.27 12.51 11.43
N ALA A 307 14.17 11.38 10.73
CA ALA A 307 14.71 11.15 9.37
C ALA A 307 14.35 12.21 8.30
N PHE A 308 13.23 12.93 8.48
CA PHE A 308 12.81 14.03 7.61
C PHE A 308 12.37 15.25 8.43
N VAL A 309 12.57 16.43 7.86
CA VAL A 309 11.98 17.70 8.31
C VAL A 309 10.74 17.96 7.45
N LEU A 310 9.61 18.23 8.10
CA LEU A 310 8.42 18.77 7.47
C LEU A 310 8.61 20.29 7.30
N GLU A 311 8.96 20.71 6.09
CA GLU A 311 9.24 22.12 5.78
C GLU A 311 7.95 22.93 5.62
N GLN A 312 6.95 22.35 4.96
CA GLN A 312 5.65 22.97 4.70
C GLN A 312 4.55 21.90 4.71
N GLY A 313 3.35 22.26 5.18
CA GLY A 313 2.14 21.44 5.07
C GLY A 313 0.95 22.33 4.74
N GLY A 314 0.06 21.87 3.88
CA GLY A 314 -1.15 22.62 3.54
C GLY A 314 -2.05 21.91 2.54
N ILE A 315 -3.28 22.40 2.40
CA ILE A 315 -4.24 21.94 1.39
C ILE A 315 -4.08 22.76 0.12
N VAL A 316 -4.03 22.08 -1.03
CA VAL A 316 -3.96 22.70 -2.37
C VAL A 316 -5.00 22.05 -3.29
N PHE A 317 -5.41 22.77 -4.35
CA PHE A 317 -6.18 22.17 -5.45
C PHE A 317 -5.30 21.20 -6.25
N LYS A 318 -5.93 20.18 -6.85
CA LYS A 318 -5.26 19.18 -7.71
C LYS A 318 -4.39 19.76 -8.84
N ASP A 319 -4.71 20.96 -9.34
CA ASP A 319 -4.06 21.55 -10.51
C ASP A 319 -2.93 22.54 -10.16
N GLU A 320 -2.76 22.91 -8.88
CA GLU A 320 -1.68 23.80 -8.42
C GLU A 320 -0.26 23.21 -8.60
N ARG A 321 -0.14 21.88 -8.65
CA ARG A 321 1.13 21.19 -8.84
C ARG A 321 1.01 20.21 -9.99
N SER A 322 1.90 20.29 -10.98
CA SER A 322 1.87 19.42 -12.17
C SER A 322 1.93 17.92 -11.85
N PHE A 323 2.58 17.52 -10.75
CA PHE A 323 2.60 16.11 -10.30
C PHE A 323 1.27 15.63 -9.73
N LEU A 324 0.42 16.53 -9.23
CA LEU A 324 -0.92 16.21 -8.75
C LEU A 324 -1.85 16.00 -9.94
N ALA A 325 -1.98 16.99 -10.83
CA ALA A 325 -2.78 16.89 -12.05
C ALA A 325 -2.43 15.64 -12.88
N ALA A 326 -1.13 15.36 -13.06
CA ALA A 326 -0.65 14.19 -13.81
C ALA A 326 -0.91 12.83 -13.12
N GLN A 327 -1.36 12.80 -11.86
CA GLN A 327 -1.70 11.59 -11.11
C GLN A 327 -3.16 11.56 -10.62
N TRP A 328 -3.89 12.68 -10.74
CA TRP A 328 -5.20 12.88 -10.15
C TRP A 328 -6.23 11.78 -10.48
N PRO A 329 -6.38 11.31 -11.74
CA PRO A 329 -7.35 10.26 -12.06
C PRO A 329 -7.13 8.96 -11.27
N ARG A 330 -5.87 8.62 -10.93
CA ARG A 330 -5.54 7.46 -10.10
C ARG A 330 -5.84 7.73 -8.62
N LEU A 331 -5.49 8.92 -8.12
CA LEU A 331 -5.72 9.31 -6.73
C LEU A 331 -7.22 9.35 -6.41
N GLU A 332 -8.02 9.99 -7.28
CA GLU A 332 -9.46 10.09 -7.15
C GLU A 332 -10.13 8.70 -7.19
N TRP A 333 -9.71 7.83 -8.12
CA TRP A 333 -10.17 6.45 -8.22
C TRP A 333 -9.83 5.62 -6.96
N THR A 334 -8.60 5.72 -6.46
CA THR A 334 -8.21 5.04 -5.21
C THR A 334 -8.99 5.56 -4.00
N CYS A 335 -9.17 6.87 -3.86
CA CYS A 335 -9.98 7.44 -2.78
C CYS A 335 -11.46 7.00 -2.87
N LYS A 336 -12.04 6.93 -4.07
CA LYS A 336 -13.41 6.44 -4.29
C LYS A 336 -13.58 4.96 -3.91
N ILE A 337 -12.65 4.09 -4.31
CA ILE A 337 -12.68 2.68 -3.90
C ILE A 337 -12.51 2.51 -2.39
N MET A 338 -11.57 3.24 -1.78
CA MET A 338 -11.37 3.19 -0.33
C MET A 338 -12.58 3.73 0.43
N ALA A 339 -13.23 4.79 -0.07
CA ALA A 339 -14.45 5.34 0.52
C ALA A 339 -15.62 4.34 0.43
N ASN A 340 -15.85 3.73 -0.72
CA ASN A 340 -16.90 2.71 -0.89
C ASN A 340 -16.66 1.49 0.02
N ALA A 341 -15.44 0.97 0.05
CA ALA A 341 -15.07 -0.16 0.91
C ALA A 341 -15.27 0.17 2.40
N MET A 342 -14.87 1.37 2.83
CA MET A 342 -15.04 1.82 4.21
C MET A 342 -16.52 2.04 4.56
N TRP A 343 -17.30 2.70 3.71
CA TRP A 343 -18.73 2.95 3.89
C TRP A 343 -19.50 1.66 4.21
N MET A 344 -19.21 0.57 3.49
CA MET A 344 -19.84 -0.74 3.73
C MET A 344 -19.48 -1.35 5.09
N THR A 345 -18.32 -1.03 5.67
CA THR A 345 -17.86 -1.54 6.99
C THR A 345 -18.31 -0.70 8.18
N LEU A 346 -18.64 0.58 7.97
CA LEU A 346 -19.08 1.49 9.03
C LEU A 346 -20.55 1.22 9.43
N SER A 347 -20.88 1.49 10.69
CA SER A 347 -22.25 1.55 11.22
C SER A 347 -23.07 2.71 10.63
N ALA A 348 -24.38 2.77 10.90
CA ALA A 348 -25.23 3.85 10.41
C ALA A 348 -24.75 5.23 10.89
N THR A 349 -24.45 5.38 12.18
CA THR A 349 -23.99 6.64 12.78
C THR A 349 -22.62 7.05 12.23
N GLU A 350 -21.68 6.10 12.12
CA GLU A 350 -20.36 6.36 11.53
C GLU A 350 -20.44 6.79 10.06
N ARG A 351 -21.37 6.23 9.26
CA ARG A 351 -21.58 6.63 7.85
C ARG A 351 -22.00 8.09 7.70
N HIS A 352 -22.82 8.61 8.61
CA HIS A 352 -23.22 10.02 8.58
C HIS A 352 -22.04 10.97 8.83
N ALA A 353 -21.14 10.60 9.76
CA ALA A 353 -19.94 11.39 10.02
C ALA A 353 -18.84 11.20 8.95
N PHE A 354 -18.68 10.01 8.39
CA PHE A 354 -17.65 9.74 7.38
C PHE A 354 -17.90 10.50 6.08
N ALA A 355 -16.91 11.28 5.65
CA ALA A 355 -17.01 12.15 4.48
C ALA A 355 -16.35 11.56 3.23
N GLY A 356 -15.29 10.76 3.41
CA GLY A 356 -14.54 10.14 2.31
C GLY A 356 -13.05 10.02 2.61
N PHE A 357 -12.24 9.84 1.57
CA PHE A 357 -10.77 9.79 1.68
C PHE A 357 -10.13 11.02 1.04
N MET A 358 -9.38 11.77 1.85
CA MET A 358 -8.51 12.85 1.39
C MET A 358 -7.17 12.25 0.90
N PRO A 359 -6.75 12.51 -0.34
CA PRO A 359 -5.41 12.16 -0.80
C PRO A 359 -4.35 13.02 -0.09
N VAL A 360 -3.15 12.44 0.07
CA VAL A 360 -2.00 13.08 0.71
C VAL A 360 -0.75 12.82 -0.12
N ALA A 361 0.03 13.88 -0.38
CA ALA A 361 1.28 13.83 -1.13
C ALA A 361 2.46 14.24 -0.24
N PHE A 362 3.42 13.32 -0.05
CA PHE A 362 4.72 13.63 0.56
C PHE A 362 5.72 13.97 -0.56
N HIS A 363 6.06 15.26 -0.71
CA HIS A 363 6.88 15.80 -1.78
C HIS A 363 8.28 16.17 -1.28
N PHE A 364 9.31 15.48 -1.78
CA PHE A 364 10.71 15.73 -1.42
C PHE A 364 11.28 16.90 -2.25
N LYS A 365 11.42 18.09 -1.65
CA LYS A 365 11.78 19.33 -2.37
C LYS A 365 13.07 19.23 -3.17
N ALA A 366 14.08 18.52 -2.65
CA ALA A 366 15.39 18.38 -3.28
C ALA A 366 15.41 17.49 -4.54
N THR A 367 14.43 16.59 -4.70
CA THR A 367 14.42 15.57 -5.78
C THR A 367 13.17 15.59 -6.64
N ARG A 368 12.11 16.30 -6.21
CA ARG A 368 10.75 16.24 -6.77
C ARG A 368 10.09 14.86 -6.64
N LEU A 369 10.65 13.93 -5.86
CA LEU A 369 9.99 12.65 -5.57
C LEU A 369 8.68 12.89 -4.82
N VAL A 370 7.63 12.15 -5.17
CA VAL A 370 6.32 12.21 -4.51
C VAL A 370 5.87 10.80 -4.14
N ALA A 371 5.46 10.63 -2.87
CA ALA A 371 4.81 9.42 -2.39
C ALA A 371 3.36 9.74 -1.98
N PHE A 372 2.42 8.89 -2.39
CA PHE A 372 1.00 9.11 -2.14
C PHE A 372 0.44 8.21 -1.05
N HIS A 373 -0.45 8.80 -0.25
CA HIS A 373 -1.19 8.18 0.85
C HIS A 373 -2.65 8.67 0.80
N GLN A 374 -3.53 8.03 1.58
CA GLN A 374 -4.95 8.38 1.70
C GLN A 374 -5.34 8.31 3.18
N TYR A 375 -6.09 9.29 3.67
CA TYR A 375 -6.58 9.34 5.05
C TYR A 375 -8.11 9.54 5.04
N PRO A 376 -8.86 8.85 5.92
CA PRO A 376 -10.29 9.05 6.04
C PRO A 376 -10.57 10.41 6.71
N LEU A 377 -11.55 11.14 6.18
CA LEU A 377 -12.07 12.36 6.78
C LEU A 377 -13.46 12.14 7.38
N TYR A 378 -13.72 12.89 8.45
CA TYR A 378 -14.97 12.85 9.20
C TYR A 378 -15.46 14.28 9.49
N ARG A 379 -16.76 14.49 9.34
CA ARG A 379 -17.51 15.66 9.80
C ARG A 379 -17.47 15.74 11.33
N LEU A 380 -17.81 16.91 11.87
CA LEU A 380 -18.07 17.10 13.30
C LEU A 380 -19.58 17.02 13.50
N THR A 381 -20.08 16.12 14.34
CA THR A 381 -21.52 15.86 14.53
C THR A 381 -22.26 16.98 15.28
N ALA A 382 -21.56 18.06 15.64
CA ALA A 382 -22.05 19.15 16.50
C ALA A 382 -23.13 20.06 15.87
N HIS A 383 -23.64 19.70 14.68
CA HIS A 383 -24.70 20.40 13.98
C HIS A 383 -25.81 19.42 13.60
N GLU A 384 -26.95 19.56 14.27
CA GLU A 384 -28.23 18.94 13.89
C GLU A 384 -28.84 19.64 12.65
N CYS A 385 -28.37 20.85 12.35
CA CYS A 385 -28.49 21.46 11.03
C CYS A 385 -27.66 20.64 10.02
N GLY A 386 -28.19 20.40 8.82
CA GLY A 386 -27.52 19.62 7.77
C GLY A 386 -26.29 20.30 7.14
N PRO A 387 -25.98 20.08 5.85
CA PRO A 387 -24.80 20.68 5.20
C PRO A 387 -24.94 22.20 5.08
N SER A 388 -24.55 22.89 6.16
CA SER A 388 -24.77 24.31 6.43
C SER A 388 -23.42 24.97 6.69
N TYR A 389 -22.71 25.28 5.61
CA TYR A 389 -21.34 25.79 5.62
C TYR A 389 -21.16 27.14 6.37
N ASP A 390 -22.24 27.89 6.60
CA ASP A 390 -22.22 29.28 7.10
C ASP A 390 -22.39 29.42 8.63
N HIS A 391 -21.96 28.44 9.45
CA HIS A 391 -22.17 28.51 10.90
C HIS A 391 -21.15 29.42 11.63
N PRO A 392 -21.55 30.54 12.27
CA PRO A 392 -20.62 31.59 12.71
C PRO A 392 -19.64 31.21 13.84
N ARG A 393 -19.82 30.07 14.51
CA ARG A 393 -18.84 29.54 15.50
C ARG A 393 -17.51 29.10 14.87
N ILE A 394 -17.49 28.82 13.56
CA ILE A 394 -16.30 28.31 12.84
C ILE A 394 -15.05 29.18 13.10
N THR A 395 -15.19 30.50 13.25
CA THR A 395 -14.05 31.44 13.35
C THR A 395 -13.22 31.36 14.63
N GLU A 396 -13.73 30.80 15.74
CA GLU A 396 -12.92 30.52 16.93
C GLU A 396 -12.26 29.14 16.85
N ASP A 397 -13.02 28.13 16.42
CA ASP A 397 -12.49 26.77 16.24
C ASP A 397 -11.42 26.70 15.14
N GLU A 398 -11.53 27.49 14.07
CA GLU A 398 -10.51 27.59 13.01
C GLU A 398 -9.12 27.96 13.54
N LYS A 399 -9.06 28.84 14.55
CA LYS A 399 -7.80 29.22 15.21
C LYS A 399 -7.22 28.04 15.98
N VAL A 400 -8.07 27.34 16.76
CA VAL A 400 -7.68 26.14 17.50
C VAL A 400 -7.18 25.04 16.56
N PHE A 401 -7.87 24.81 15.43
CA PHE A 401 -7.44 23.87 14.40
C PHE A 401 -6.09 24.27 13.77
N SER A 402 -5.92 25.53 13.39
CA SER A 402 -4.66 26.05 12.82
C SER A 402 -3.47 25.91 13.78
N ASP A 403 -3.67 26.26 15.05
CA ASP A 403 -2.64 26.17 16.09
C ASP A 403 -2.28 24.70 16.40
N VAL A 404 -3.27 23.80 16.48
CA VAL A 404 -3.03 22.36 16.71
C VAL A 404 -2.32 21.69 15.53
N ALA A 405 -2.64 22.08 14.28
CA ALA A 405 -1.88 21.65 13.11
C ALA A 405 -0.42 22.13 13.17
N SER A 406 -0.21 23.41 13.56
CA SER A 406 1.12 24.01 13.70
C SER A 406 1.97 23.33 14.78
N ILE A 407 1.37 23.05 15.95
CA ILE A 407 1.98 22.27 17.04
C ILE A 407 2.36 20.86 16.54
N CYS A 408 1.46 20.16 15.85
CA CYS A 408 1.77 18.83 15.33
C CYS A 408 2.95 18.83 14.34
N GLY A 409 3.05 19.85 13.49
CA GLY A 409 4.20 20.03 12.58
C GLY A 409 5.51 20.29 13.33
N LEU A 410 5.48 21.10 14.39
CA LEU A 410 6.63 21.38 15.26
C LEU A 410 7.16 20.12 15.95
N LEU A 411 6.28 19.23 16.39
CA LEU A 411 6.63 17.96 17.06
C LEU A 411 7.26 16.95 16.10
N ILE A 412 6.66 16.80 14.91
CA ILE A 412 7.25 16.03 13.80
C ILE A 412 8.68 16.52 13.55
N ASN A 413 8.88 17.84 13.52
CA ASN A 413 10.19 18.47 13.33
C ASN A 413 11.17 18.32 14.51
N ARG A 414 10.73 17.84 15.67
CA ARG A 414 11.60 17.46 16.79
C ARG A 414 11.80 15.96 16.93
N GLY A 415 11.22 15.14 16.04
CA GLY A 415 11.22 13.68 16.15
C GLY A 415 10.34 13.16 17.29
N VAL A 416 9.49 14.02 17.85
CA VAL A 416 8.55 13.71 18.92
C VAL A 416 7.31 13.10 18.28
N VAL A 417 6.97 11.90 18.73
CA VAL A 417 5.86 11.11 18.17
C VAL A 417 4.71 11.15 19.15
N VAL A 418 3.55 11.57 18.67
CA VAL A 418 2.32 11.71 19.45
C VAL A 418 1.40 10.53 19.21
N ARG A 419 0.67 10.12 20.25
CA ARG A 419 -0.38 9.09 20.19
C ARG A 419 -1.78 9.70 20.26
N ALA A 420 -2.78 8.89 19.95
CA ALA A 420 -4.13 9.17 20.43
C ALA A 420 -4.14 9.16 21.98
N PRO A 421 -4.98 9.99 22.62
CA PRO A 421 -5.16 9.93 24.06
C PRO A 421 -5.85 8.60 24.42
N ARG A 422 -5.80 8.24 25.70
CA ARG A 422 -6.61 7.15 26.23
C ARG A 422 -7.94 7.72 26.71
N ASP A 423 -8.99 6.90 26.71
CA ASP A 423 -10.37 7.38 26.84
C ASP A 423 -10.64 8.12 28.16
N ASP A 424 -9.84 7.83 29.20
CA ASP A 424 -9.94 8.43 30.54
C ASP A 424 -9.40 9.88 30.64
N GLU A 425 -8.40 10.28 29.82
CA GLU A 425 -7.74 11.59 29.93
C GLU A 425 -7.35 12.19 28.56
N PRO A 426 -7.80 13.42 28.21
CA PRO A 426 -7.46 14.10 26.96
C PRO A 426 -6.06 14.76 27.02
N VAL A 427 -5.07 14.05 27.57
CA VAL A 427 -3.67 14.48 27.68
C VAL A 427 -2.89 13.99 26.46
N LEU A 428 -1.94 14.78 25.98
CA LEU A 428 -1.16 14.48 24.78
C LEU A 428 0.00 13.52 25.11
N GLU A 429 -0.22 12.21 24.93
CA GLU A 429 0.88 11.23 25.02
C GLU A 429 1.90 11.45 23.90
N ALA A 430 3.04 12.05 24.25
CA ALA A 430 4.14 12.36 23.35
C ALA A 430 5.46 11.74 23.83
N GLU A 431 6.11 11.01 22.94
CA GLU A 431 7.24 10.12 23.23
C GLU A 431 8.35 10.27 22.18
N VAL A 432 9.53 9.76 22.48
CA VAL A 432 10.66 9.65 21.54
C VAL A 432 10.94 8.18 21.23
N LEU A 433 11.13 7.85 19.95
CA LEU A 433 11.38 6.49 19.48
C LEU A 433 12.88 6.15 19.45
N VAL A 434 13.39 5.62 20.56
CA VAL A 434 14.79 5.23 20.72
C VAL A 434 15.02 3.80 20.20
N ARG A 435 16.07 3.60 19.40
CA ARG A 435 16.41 2.28 18.86
C ARG A 435 17.22 1.45 19.87
N SER A 436 16.66 0.35 20.35
CA SER A 436 17.28 -0.51 21.36
C SER A 436 17.34 -1.96 20.88
N ARG A 437 18.55 -2.54 20.80
CA ARG A 437 18.81 -3.94 20.37
C ARG A 437 18.04 -4.32 19.09
N LYS A 438 18.21 -3.53 18.02
CA LYS A 438 17.52 -3.61 16.70
C LYS A 438 16.04 -3.18 16.69
N HIS A 439 15.30 -3.29 17.80
CA HIS A 439 13.90 -2.88 17.92
C HIS A 439 13.76 -1.37 18.17
N TRP A 440 12.58 -0.83 17.90
CA TRP A 440 12.19 0.50 18.37
C TRP A 440 11.54 0.37 19.75
N LYS A 441 11.96 1.23 20.68
CA LYS A 441 11.31 1.39 21.98
C LYS A 441 10.81 2.81 22.11
N TRP A 442 9.63 2.93 22.68
CA TRP A 442 9.12 4.20 23.16
C TRP A 442 9.86 4.58 24.45
N SER A 443 10.27 5.83 24.53
CA SER A 443 10.69 6.50 25.75
C SER A 443 9.75 7.69 25.97
N PRO A 444 9.35 8.02 27.20
CA PRO A 444 8.82 9.35 27.48
C PRO A 444 9.76 10.40 26.90
N ALA A 445 9.21 11.49 26.38
CA ALA A 445 10.02 12.68 26.15
C ALA A 445 10.38 13.29 27.52
N ASP A 446 11.63 13.69 27.71
CA ASP A 446 12.09 14.27 28.99
C ASP A 446 11.37 15.60 29.34
N SER A 447 10.73 16.20 28.34
CA SER A 447 9.85 17.36 28.43
C SER A 447 8.49 17.03 29.07
N LYS A 448 8.25 17.50 30.30
CA LYS A 448 6.87 17.62 30.82
C LYS A 448 6.13 18.72 30.06
N TRP A 449 4.96 18.39 29.54
CA TRP A 449 4.18 19.25 28.66
C TRP A 449 3.57 20.47 29.34
N ASP A 450 3.08 20.29 30.57
CA ASP A 450 2.34 21.33 31.30
C ASP A 450 3.25 22.34 32.04
N THR A 451 4.57 22.11 32.05
CA THR A 451 5.54 23.07 32.60
C THR A 451 6.01 24.03 31.52
N GLN A 452 5.52 25.27 31.58
CA GLN A 452 5.80 26.34 30.61
C GLN A 452 7.30 26.63 30.37
N ASP A 453 8.16 26.38 31.37
CA ASP A 453 9.55 26.83 31.38
C ASP A 453 10.56 26.02 30.55
N VAL A 454 10.30 24.72 30.26
CA VAL A 454 11.40 23.79 29.87
C VAL A 454 11.13 22.95 28.61
N ALA A 455 9.87 22.74 28.21
CA ALA A 455 9.53 21.62 27.35
C ALA A 455 10.19 21.63 25.95
N PHE A 456 10.09 22.75 25.22
CA PHE A 456 10.21 22.73 23.76
C PHE A 456 10.56 24.06 23.08
N ASP A 457 11.23 25.03 23.72
CA ASP A 457 11.29 26.42 23.19
C ASP A 457 9.90 26.85 22.66
N ALA A 458 8.84 26.48 23.39
CA ALA A 458 7.49 26.61 22.88
C ALA A 458 7.26 28.11 22.66
N PRO A 459 6.87 28.54 21.44
CA PRO A 459 6.65 29.95 21.21
C PRO A 459 5.58 30.42 22.21
N ASP A 460 5.82 31.61 22.77
CA ASP A 460 4.92 32.29 23.70
C ASP A 460 3.46 32.13 23.22
N PRO A 461 2.48 31.83 24.09
CA PRO A 461 1.06 31.80 23.71
C PRO A 461 0.58 32.97 22.83
N SER A 462 1.23 34.14 22.88
CA SER A 462 0.99 35.26 21.95
C SER A 462 1.25 34.94 20.46
N CYS A 463 2.02 33.89 20.15
CA CYS A 463 2.33 33.41 18.81
C CYS A 463 1.31 32.40 18.25
N TYR A 464 0.38 31.88 19.06
CA TYR A 464 -0.74 31.06 18.60
C TYR A 464 -1.93 31.96 18.24
N HIS A 465 -2.62 31.69 17.13
CA HIS A 465 -3.72 32.53 16.62
C HIS A 465 -4.93 32.61 17.56
N SER A 466 -5.11 31.60 18.42
CA SER A 466 -6.11 31.56 19.49
C SER A 466 -5.67 32.20 20.81
N GLY A 467 -4.37 32.45 21.01
CA GLY A 467 -3.80 32.90 22.29
C GLY A 467 -3.84 31.84 23.42
N LEU A 468 -4.13 30.58 23.10
CA LEU A 468 -4.30 29.50 24.09
C LEU A 468 -3.01 28.68 24.29
N PRO A 469 -2.73 28.17 25.50
CA PRO A 469 -1.60 27.29 25.74
C PRO A 469 -1.83 25.88 25.13
N PRO A 470 -0.76 25.14 24.74
CA PRO A 470 -0.88 23.85 24.06
C PRO A 470 -1.82 22.81 24.69
N THR A 471 -1.84 22.68 26.01
CA THR A 471 -2.74 21.73 26.70
C THR A 471 -4.22 22.13 26.58
N GLU A 472 -4.55 23.42 26.54
CA GLU A 472 -5.92 23.90 26.34
C GLU A 472 -6.33 23.87 24.86
N LEU A 473 -5.41 24.20 23.94
CA LEU A 473 -5.59 23.97 22.50
C LEU A 473 -5.96 22.51 22.21
N TYR A 474 -5.19 21.58 22.76
CA TYR A 474 -5.43 20.16 22.55
C TYR A 474 -6.73 19.69 23.23
N ARG A 475 -7.03 20.15 24.46
CA ARG A 475 -8.29 19.87 25.15
C ARG A 475 -9.50 20.33 24.34
N ARG A 476 -9.46 21.52 23.73
CA ARG A 476 -10.55 22.04 22.88
C ARG A 476 -10.68 21.26 21.59
N TYR A 477 -9.57 21.06 20.87
CA TYR A 477 -9.54 20.23 19.67
C TYR A 477 -10.11 18.82 19.94
N HIS A 478 -9.68 18.17 21.02
CA HIS A 478 -10.17 16.85 21.39
C HIS A 478 -11.64 16.87 21.81
N LYS A 479 -12.13 17.92 22.48
CA LYS A 479 -13.56 18.09 22.78
C LYS A 479 -14.41 18.22 21.50
N SER A 480 -13.92 18.96 20.51
CA SER A 480 -14.56 19.02 19.19
C SER A 480 -14.45 17.69 18.43
N LEU A 481 -13.39 16.90 18.66
CA LEU A 481 -13.28 15.53 18.13
C LEU A 481 -14.22 14.55 18.84
N THR A 482 -14.45 14.64 20.15
CA THR A 482 -15.35 13.72 20.86
C THR A 482 -16.81 13.96 20.53
N GLN A 483 -17.16 15.10 19.93
CA GLN A 483 -18.46 15.27 19.26
C GLN A 483 -18.62 14.36 18.03
N ARG A 484 -17.55 13.69 17.56
CA ARG A 484 -17.62 12.58 16.58
C ARG A 484 -17.77 11.19 17.23
N ASN A 485 -17.73 11.07 18.56
CA ASN A 485 -17.87 9.75 19.19
C ASN A 485 -19.32 9.29 19.06
N PHE A 486 -19.48 8.07 18.56
CA PHE A 486 -20.77 7.38 18.49
C PHE A 486 -20.90 6.53 19.74
N GLU A 487 -21.98 6.74 20.49
CA GLU A 487 -22.49 5.76 21.46
C GLU A 487 -23.26 4.64 20.74
#